data_AF-A0A8H8U173-F1
#
_entry.id   AF-A0A8H8U173-F1
#
_cell.length_a   1.000
_cell.length_b   1.000
_cell.length_c   1.000
_cell.angle_alpha   90.00
_cell.angle_beta   90.00
_cell.angle_gamma   90.00
#
_symmetry.space_group_name_H-M   'P 1'
#
loop_
_entity.id
_entity.type
_entity.pdbx_description
1 polymer ?
#
loop_
_entity_poly.entity_id
_entity_poly.type
_entity_poly.pdbx_seq_one_letter_code
_entity_poly.pdbx_strand_id
1 'polypeptide(L)'
;MAIDMASKPHRTDSASVIAVAERECGRLVWDEDSQKYYLVHPALSTPFVISISSSPAWSRVEYTLEHPELAHNIVRLVRDGAGTGFLEIDTSVASRIDAFYVVDVAICAVLLTAIEEEKKHKIEHFEAPPPIGPQESPKEKGSKWKRSSKMPVKMESFELDLESQDSLKGKGGKEKSKEEKVPGFFGLIWMLIKCFVWTITMSFKALAKIVIFLSKCLTKKS
;
A
#
# COMPACT_ATOMS: atom_id res chain seq x y z
N MET A 1 19.05 20.10 34.46
CA MET A 1 17.67 19.91 34.95
C MET A 1 16.60 20.24 33.88
N ALA A 2 16.88 20.15 32.57
CA ALA A 2 15.93 20.53 31.51
C ALA A 2 15.48 19.38 30.59
N ILE A 3 16.00 18.17 30.79
CA ILE A 3 15.72 16.99 29.95
C ILE A 3 14.67 16.05 30.57
N ASP A 4 14.28 16.27 31.83
CA ASP A 4 13.33 15.42 32.55
C ASP A 4 11.86 15.86 32.38
N MET A 5 11.62 16.96 31.65
CA MET A 5 10.26 17.44 31.34
C MET A 5 9.76 17.01 29.95
N ALA A 6 10.60 16.36 29.13
CA ALA A 6 10.26 15.93 27.78
C ALA A 6 9.74 14.47 27.69
N SER A 7 9.73 13.73 28.80
CA SER A 7 9.43 12.29 28.82
C SER A 7 8.14 11.91 29.56
N LYS A 8 7.37 12.89 30.06
CA LYS A 8 6.00 12.59 30.48
C LYS A 8 5.12 12.62 29.24
N PRO A 9 4.63 11.47 28.72
CA PRO A 9 3.48 11.54 27.85
C PRO A 9 2.41 12.27 28.65
N HIS A 10 1.95 13.41 28.13
CA HIS A 10 0.73 14.04 28.57
C HIS A 10 -0.37 13.04 28.25
N ARG A 11 -0.55 12.06 29.14
CA ARG A 11 -1.63 11.09 29.08
C ARG A 11 -2.86 11.90 29.46
N THR A 12 -3.41 12.58 28.45
CA THR A 12 -4.81 12.99 28.44
C THR A 12 -5.60 11.87 29.08
N ASP A 13 -6.42 12.22 30.06
CA ASP A 13 -7.15 11.27 30.89
C ASP A 13 -7.79 10.21 29.98
N SER A 14 -7.37 8.95 30.08
CA SER A 14 -7.79 7.92 29.12
C SER A 14 -9.30 7.77 29.09
N ALA A 15 -9.98 8.07 30.20
CA ALA A 15 -11.43 8.13 30.26
C ALA A 15 -12.02 9.22 29.34
N SER A 16 -11.38 10.39 29.27
CA SER A 16 -11.80 11.49 28.38
C SER A 16 -11.63 11.13 26.90
N VAL A 17 -10.54 10.45 26.54
CA VAL A 17 -10.29 10.01 25.16
C VAL A 17 -11.32 8.97 24.73
N ILE A 18 -11.62 8.01 25.60
CA ILE A 18 -12.65 6.98 25.34
C ILE A 18 -14.02 7.65 25.19
N ALA A 19 -14.38 8.59 26.08
CA ALA A 19 -15.65 9.29 26.00
C ALA A 19 -15.81 10.14 24.73
N VAL A 20 -14.72 10.71 24.19
CA VAL A 20 -14.74 11.41 22.90
C VAL A 20 -14.89 10.42 21.74
N ALA A 21 -14.14 9.32 21.76
CA ALA A 21 -14.25 8.28 20.74
C ALA A 21 -15.66 7.69 20.66
N GLU A 22 -16.29 7.40 21.81
CA GLU A 22 -17.67 6.90 21.88
C GLU A 22 -18.70 7.87 21.28
N ARG A 23 -18.46 9.18 21.42
CA ARG A 23 -19.33 10.22 20.85
C ARG A 23 -19.17 10.38 19.35
N GLU A 24 -18.03 9.98 18.80
CA GLU A 24 -17.71 10.08 17.38
C GLU A 24 -17.84 8.74 16.64
N CYS A 25 -18.36 7.71 17.30
CA CYS A 25 -18.65 6.43 16.65
C CYS A 25 -19.68 6.60 15.52
N GLY A 26 -19.29 6.24 14.30
CA GLY A 26 -20.20 6.16 13.16
C GLY A 26 -20.95 4.82 13.09
N ARG A 27 -22.13 4.84 12.46
CA ARG A 27 -22.93 3.65 12.17
C ARG A 27 -22.94 3.38 10.67
N LEU A 28 -22.43 2.22 10.27
CA LEU A 28 -22.56 1.73 8.91
C LEU A 28 -23.90 0.99 8.76
N VAL A 29 -24.72 1.43 7.81
CA VAL A 29 -26.06 0.89 7.53
C VAL A 29 -26.12 0.46 6.07
N TRP A 30 -26.64 -0.72 5.83
CA TRP A 30 -27.03 -1.16 4.49
C TRP A 30 -28.50 -0.83 4.27
N ASP A 31 -28.78 -0.12 3.18
CA ASP A 31 -30.14 0.15 2.74
C ASP A 31 -30.55 -0.84 1.65
N GLU A 32 -31.58 -1.64 1.92
CA GLU A 32 -32.10 -2.64 0.98
C GLU A 32 -32.81 -1.99 -0.21
N ASP A 33 -33.44 -0.82 -0.02
CA ASP A 33 -34.20 -0.18 -1.09
C ASP A 33 -33.28 0.46 -2.13
N SER A 34 -32.23 1.16 -1.69
CA SER A 34 -31.25 1.77 -2.60
C SER A 34 -30.05 0.89 -2.94
N GLN A 35 -29.90 -0.26 -2.29
CA GLN A 35 -28.76 -1.18 -2.44
C GLN A 35 -27.41 -0.46 -2.23
N LYS A 36 -27.35 0.42 -1.23
CA LYS A 36 -26.18 1.24 -0.91
C LYS A 36 -25.82 1.16 0.56
N TYR A 37 -24.54 1.35 0.83
CA TYR A 37 -24.04 1.51 2.20
C TYR A 37 -24.01 2.99 2.56
N TYR A 38 -24.58 3.32 3.71
CA TYR A 38 -24.56 4.65 4.30
C TYR A 38 -23.78 4.64 5.60
N LEU A 39 -22.86 5.59 5.75
CA LEU A 39 -22.16 5.82 7.01
C LEU A 39 -22.78 7.05 7.67
N VAL A 40 -23.52 6.81 8.75
CA VAL A 40 -24.12 7.86 9.59
C VAL A 40 -23.11 8.25 10.65
N HIS A 41 -22.71 9.52 10.68
CA HIS A 41 -21.75 10.06 11.64
C HIS A 41 -22.39 11.22 12.43
N PRO A 42 -22.27 11.27 13.77
CA PRO A 42 -22.97 12.25 14.60
C PRO A 42 -22.53 13.71 14.35
N ALA A 43 -21.31 13.91 13.83
CA ALA A 43 -20.81 15.25 13.48
C ALA A 43 -21.41 15.83 12.18
N LEU A 44 -22.23 15.08 11.44
CA LEU A 44 -22.82 15.51 10.16
C LEU A 44 -24.33 15.28 10.15
N SER A 45 -25.07 16.21 9.53
CA SER A 45 -26.52 16.12 9.37
C SER A 45 -26.95 15.10 8.32
N THR A 46 -26.12 14.89 7.30
CA THR A 46 -26.36 13.92 6.22
C THR A 46 -25.38 12.76 6.29
N PRO A 47 -25.81 11.54 5.93
CA PRO A 47 -24.91 10.40 5.90
C PRO A 47 -23.96 10.49 4.71
N PHE A 48 -22.78 9.90 4.88
CA PHE A 48 -21.93 9.55 3.75
C PHE A 48 -22.52 8.37 2.99
N VAL A 49 -22.23 8.31 1.69
CA VAL A 49 -22.59 7.19 0.81
C VAL A 49 -21.32 6.51 0.34
N ILE A 50 -21.27 5.18 0.46
CA ILE A 50 -20.16 4.42 -0.13
C ILE A 50 -20.54 4.05 -1.57
N SER A 51 -19.79 4.59 -2.52
CA SER A 51 -19.91 4.30 -3.94
C SER A 51 -18.92 3.21 -4.32
N ILE A 52 -19.42 2.14 -4.94
CA ILE A 52 -18.66 0.98 -5.36
C ILE A 52 -18.62 0.97 -6.90
N SER A 53 -17.44 1.15 -7.47
CA SER A 53 -17.21 1.08 -8.91
C SER A 53 -16.32 -0.12 -9.23
N SER A 54 -16.91 -1.14 -9.83
CA SER A 54 -16.19 -2.33 -10.28
C SER A 54 -15.95 -2.26 -11.78
N SER A 55 -14.71 -2.49 -12.20
CA SER A 55 -14.30 -2.51 -13.59
C SER A 55 -13.72 -3.88 -13.95
N PRO A 56 -14.54 -4.80 -14.52
CA PRO A 56 -14.13 -6.17 -14.80
C PRO A 56 -12.95 -6.27 -15.77
N ALA A 57 -12.86 -5.36 -16.75
CA ALA A 57 -11.81 -5.36 -17.76
C ALA A 57 -10.40 -5.07 -17.21
N TRP A 58 -10.31 -4.42 -16.05
CA TRP A 58 -9.05 -4.16 -15.35
C TRP A 58 -8.96 -4.91 -14.02
N SER A 59 -9.92 -5.81 -13.75
CA SER A 59 -10.11 -6.49 -12.47
C SER A 59 -9.98 -5.54 -11.27
N ARG A 60 -10.47 -4.30 -11.40
CA ARG A 60 -10.25 -3.24 -10.42
C ARG A 60 -11.57 -2.88 -9.76
N VAL A 61 -11.57 -2.75 -8.44
CA VAL A 61 -12.71 -2.27 -7.66
C VAL A 61 -12.30 -1.05 -6.87
N GLU A 62 -13.09 0.02 -6.99
CA GLU A 62 -12.88 1.29 -6.34
C GLU A 62 -14.05 1.56 -5.39
N TYR A 63 -13.72 1.79 -4.12
CA TYR A 63 -14.66 2.15 -3.07
C TYR A 63 -14.37 3.59 -2.67
N THR A 64 -15.37 4.46 -2.75
CA THR A 64 -15.23 5.88 -2.42
C THR A 64 -16.27 6.28 -1.40
N LEU A 65 -15.85 7.09 -0.42
CA LEU A 65 -16.75 7.67 0.56
C LEU A 65 -17.16 9.07 0.11
N GLU A 66 -18.36 9.17 -0.42
CA GLU A 66 -18.94 10.38 -0.99
C GLU A 66 -19.84 11.09 0.04
N HIS A 67 -19.85 12.42 0.02
CA HIS A 67 -20.76 13.23 0.83
C HIS A 67 -21.35 14.34 -0.04
N PRO A 68 -22.67 14.58 -0.01
CA PRO A 68 -23.30 15.57 -0.88
C PRO A 68 -22.80 17.00 -0.62
N GLU A 69 -22.33 17.30 0.59
CA GLU A 69 -21.84 18.63 0.96
C GLU A 69 -20.33 18.83 0.70
N LEU A 70 -19.61 17.77 0.31
CA LEU A 70 -18.16 17.81 0.09
C LEU A 70 -17.84 17.73 -1.40
N ALA A 71 -16.92 18.60 -1.86
CA ALA A 71 -16.50 18.64 -3.26
C ALA A 71 -15.59 17.47 -3.65
N HIS A 72 -14.92 16.86 -2.66
CA HIS A 72 -13.98 15.76 -2.85
C HIS A 72 -14.27 14.67 -1.81
N ASN A 73 -13.90 13.43 -2.17
CA ASN A 73 -14.11 12.25 -1.33
C ASN A 73 -13.07 12.21 -0.23
N ILE A 74 -13.48 11.88 1.00
CA ILE A 74 -12.56 11.81 2.15
C ILE A 74 -11.62 10.61 2.00
N VAL A 75 -12.18 9.48 1.58
CA VAL A 75 -11.45 8.21 1.48
C VAL A 75 -11.76 7.56 0.14
N ARG A 76 -10.70 7.06 -0.50
CA ARG A 76 -10.77 6.23 -1.70
C ARG A 76 -9.91 4.99 -1.51
N LEU A 77 -10.52 3.82 -1.55
CA LEU A 77 -9.85 2.54 -1.57
C LEU A 77 -9.90 1.97 -2.98
N VAL A 78 -8.74 1.69 -3.57
CA VAL A 78 -8.62 1.02 -4.85
C VAL A 78 -8.00 -0.35 -4.61
N ARG A 79 -8.69 -1.40 -5.03
CA ARG A 79 -8.17 -2.78 -5.03
C ARG A 79 -8.07 -3.28 -6.47
N ASP A 80 -6.98 -3.93 -6.78
CA ASP A 80 -6.82 -4.67 -8.03
C ASP A 80 -7.14 -6.16 -7.83
N GLY A 81 -7.23 -6.87 -8.96
CA GLY A 81 -7.55 -8.28 -8.97
C GLY A 81 -6.43 -9.15 -8.40
N ALA A 82 -5.20 -8.64 -8.35
CA ALA A 82 -4.03 -9.35 -7.84
C ALA A 82 -3.92 -9.30 -6.30
N GLY A 83 -4.86 -8.64 -5.62
CA GLY A 83 -4.85 -8.47 -4.17
C GLY A 83 -3.95 -7.32 -3.69
N THR A 84 -3.50 -6.46 -4.60
CA THR A 84 -2.80 -5.22 -4.30
C THR A 84 -3.73 -4.02 -4.42
N GLY A 85 -3.31 -2.87 -3.92
CA GLY A 85 -4.17 -1.70 -3.88
C GLY A 85 -3.57 -0.57 -3.05
N PHE A 86 -4.29 0.53 -3.02
CA PHE A 86 -3.92 1.68 -2.21
C PHE A 86 -5.16 2.31 -1.58
N LEU A 87 -4.93 2.95 -0.43
CA LEU A 87 -5.91 3.74 0.28
C LEU A 87 -5.45 5.19 0.23
N GLU A 88 -6.25 6.05 -0.38
CA GLU A 88 -6.04 7.49 -0.41
C GLU A 88 -6.98 8.16 0.58
N ILE A 89 -6.45 9.14 1.30
CA ILE A 89 -7.17 9.91 2.31
C ILE A 89 -6.94 11.39 2.01
N ASP A 90 -8.01 12.13 1.75
CA ASP A 90 -7.96 13.57 1.57
C ASP A 90 -8.11 14.27 2.93
N THR A 91 -6.96 14.56 3.54
CA THR A 91 -6.90 15.28 4.83
C THR A 91 -7.44 16.71 4.75
N SER A 92 -7.43 17.32 3.56
CA SER A 92 -7.96 18.67 3.38
C SER A 92 -9.48 18.70 3.53
N VAL A 93 -10.16 17.65 3.08
CA VAL A 93 -11.60 17.45 3.27
C VAL A 93 -11.90 17.05 4.70
N ALA A 94 -11.15 16.09 5.26
CA ALA A 94 -11.33 15.64 6.64
C ALA A 94 -11.22 16.78 7.65
N SER A 95 -10.31 17.73 7.42
CA SER A 95 -10.13 18.90 8.30
C SER A 95 -11.31 19.86 8.38
N ARG A 96 -12.28 19.75 7.46
CA ARG A 96 -13.50 20.58 7.45
C ARG A 96 -14.60 20.02 8.35
N ILE A 97 -14.46 18.78 8.79
CA ILE A 97 -15.42 18.11 9.64
C ILE A 97 -14.93 18.24 11.08
N ASP A 98 -15.80 18.73 11.96
CA ASP A 98 -15.50 18.91 13.38
C ASP A 98 -15.61 17.57 14.12
N ALA A 99 -14.67 16.66 13.84
CA ALA A 99 -14.57 15.35 14.47
C ALA A 99 -13.11 14.85 14.43
N PHE A 100 -12.60 14.41 15.59
CA PHE A 100 -11.21 13.97 15.74
C PHE A 100 -10.93 12.62 15.09
N TYR A 101 -11.91 11.71 15.10
CA TYR A 101 -11.80 10.33 14.64
C TYR A 101 -12.53 10.06 13.31
N VAL A 102 -12.94 11.11 12.59
CA VAL A 102 -13.70 10.96 11.34
C VAL A 102 -12.94 10.14 10.29
N VAL A 103 -11.61 10.29 10.23
CA VAL A 103 -10.77 9.55 9.30
C VAL A 103 -10.76 8.05 9.66
N ASP A 104 -10.60 7.71 10.93
CA ASP A 104 -10.61 6.32 11.39
C ASP A 104 -11.95 5.65 11.07
N VAL A 105 -13.06 6.35 11.35
CA VAL A 105 -14.42 5.85 11.07
C VAL A 105 -14.63 5.67 9.56
N ALA A 106 -14.19 6.62 8.74
CA ALA A 106 -14.28 6.54 7.28
C ALA A 106 -13.49 5.36 6.70
N ILE A 107 -12.25 5.17 7.17
CA ILE A 107 -11.40 4.05 6.76
C ILE A 107 -12.04 2.72 7.16
N CYS A 108 -12.51 2.61 8.41
CA CYS A 108 -13.16 1.40 8.89
C CYS A 108 -14.41 1.06 8.08
N ALA A 109 -15.24 2.05 7.76
CA ALA A 109 -16.44 1.85 6.97
C ALA A 109 -16.12 1.30 5.57
N VAL A 110 -15.18 1.93 4.86
CA VAL A 110 -14.79 1.51 3.50
C VAL A 110 -14.16 0.12 3.50
N LEU A 111 -13.28 -0.19 4.46
CA LEU A 111 -12.66 -1.52 4.58
C LEU A 111 -13.68 -2.61 4.91
N LEU A 112 -14.61 -2.35 5.82
CA LEU A 112 -15.68 -3.30 6.17
C LEU A 112 -16.59 -3.57 4.97
N THR A 113 -16.99 -2.52 4.25
CA THR A 113 -17.76 -2.67 3.01
C THR A 113 -16.99 -3.47 1.96
N ALA A 114 -15.69 -3.22 1.80
CA ALA A 114 -14.87 -3.97 0.85
C ALA A 114 -14.77 -5.47 1.21
N ILE A 115 -14.62 -5.81 2.49
CA ILE A 115 -14.60 -7.20 2.96
C ILE A 115 -15.95 -7.87 2.74
N GLU A 116 -17.05 -7.17 3.02
CA GLU A 116 -18.38 -7.72 2.85
C GLU A 116 -18.73 -7.93 1.37
N GLU A 117 -18.33 -6.99 0.52
CA GLU A 117 -18.50 -7.06 -0.92
C GLU A 117 -17.72 -8.23 -1.54
N GLU A 118 -16.52 -8.51 -1.05
CA GLU A 118 -15.71 -9.67 -1.50
C GLU A 118 -16.35 -11.01 -1.13
N LYS A 119 -17.09 -11.08 -0.01
CA LYS A 119 -17.87 -12.28 0.32
C LYS A 119 -19.07 -12.47 -0.60
N LYS A 120 -19.73 -11.37 -0.98
CA LYS A 120 -20.91 -11.38 -1.85
C LYS A 120 -20.52 -11.65 -3.31
N HIS A 121 -19.47 -10.98 -3.78
CA HIS A 121 -18.94 -11.10 -5.12
C HIS A 121 -17.64 -11.89 -5.05
N LYS A 122 -17.70 -13.19 -5.38
CA LYS A 122 -16.50 -13.93 -5.77
C LYS A 122 -15.90 -13.20 -6.96
N ILE A 123 -14.88 -12.39 -6.71
CA ILE A 123 -14.13 -11.71 -7.77
C ILE A 123 -13.64 -12.82 -8.68
N GLU A 124 -14.17 -12.88 -9.90
CA GLU A 124 -13.69 -13.82 -10.91
C GLU A 124 -12.26 -13.44 -11.24
N HIS A 125 -11.34 -14.09 -10.54
CA HIS A 125 -9.92 -13.99 -10.79
C HIS A 125 -9.71 -14.57 -12.19
N PHE A 126 -9.45 -13.69 -13.16
CA PHE A 126 -9.17 -14.14 -14.50
C PHE A 126 -7.81 -14.84 -14.44
N GLU A 127 -7.83 -16.18 -14.38
CA GLU A 127 -6.62 -16.96 -14.52
C GLU A 127 -5.96 -16.53 -15.83
N ALA A 128 -4.65 -16.25 -15.76
CA ALA A 128 -3.89 -15.93 -16.96
C ALA A 128 -4.18 -17.01 -18.02
N PRO A 129 -4.35 -16.62 -19.31
CA PRO A 129 -4.58 -17.58 -20.38
C PRO A 129 -3.55 -18.71 -20.24
N PRO A 130 -3.97 -19.98 -20.32
CA PRO A 130 -3.04 -21.09 -20.18
C PRO A 130 -1.85 -20.84 -21.10
N PRO A 131 -0.60 -20.95 -20.60
CA PRO A 131 0.55 -20.78 -21.46
C PRO A 131 0.38 -21.74 -22.63
N ILE A 132 0.40 -21.19 -23.85
CA ILE A 132 0.39 -21.97 -25.08
C ILE A 132 1.76 -22.66 -25.15
N GLY A 133 1.89 -23.73 -24.39
CA GLY A 133 3.01 -24.65 -24.47
C GLY A 133 2.92 -25.43 -25.78
N PRO A 134 4.05 -25.89 -26.34
CA PRO A 134 4.04 -26.74 -27.52
C PRO A 134 3.18 -27.98 -27.27
N GLN A 135 2.31 -28.33 -28.21
CA GLN A 135 1.53 -29.56 -28.18
C GLN A 135 2.47 -30.77 -28.06
N GLU A 136 2.46 -31.44 -26.92
CA GLU A 136 2.97 -32.81 -26.80
C GLU A 136 1.81 -33.79 -26.52
N SER A 137 1.90 -34.91 -27.22
CA SER A 137 0.93 -35.99 -27.44
C SER A 137 0.29 -36.62 -26.19
N PRO A 138 -0.90 -37.26 -26.30
CA PRO A 138 -1.68 -37.72 -25.16
C PRO A 138 -1.20 -39.07 -24.60
N LYS A 139 -1.00 -39.15 -23.28
CA LYS A 139 -0.99 -40.42 -22.54
C LYS A 139 -1.73 -40.33 -21.19
N GLU A 140 -2.86 -41.02 -21.18
CA GLU A 140 -3.43 -41.89 -20.13
C GLU A 140 -3.71 -41.40 -18.69
N LYS A 141 -5.01 -41.42 -18.41
CA LYS A 141 -5.77 -41.56 -17.15
C LYS A 141 -5.03 -42.17 -15.95
N GLY A 142 -5.17 -41.52 -14.78
CA GLY A 142 -4.95 -42.16 -13.48
C GLY A 142 -5.44 -41.31 -12.30
N SER A 143 -6.47 -41.81 -11.61
CA SER A 143 -7.30 -41.13 -10.60
C SER A 143 -6.73 -41.03 -9.18
N LYS A 144 -7.33 -40.14 -8.38
CA LYS A 144 -7.46 -40.04 -6.90
C LYS A 144 -6.45 -39.17 -6.15
N TRP A 145 -6.92 -37.98 -5.75
CA TRP A 145 -6.41 -37.24 -4.59
C TRP A 145 -7.39 -37.36 -3.42
N LYS A 146 -6.98 -37.98 -2.31
CA LYS A 146 -7.67 -37.95 -1.01
C LYS A 146 -7.10 -36.81 -0.15
N ARG A 147 -7.99 -36.11 0.57
CA ARG A 147 -7.71 -34.99 1.48
C ARG A 147 -7.00 -35.38 2.78
N SER A 148 -6.49 -34.32 3.44
CA SER A 148 -5.93 -34.17 4.80
C SER A 148 -4.40 -34.29 4.86
N SER A 149 -3.64 -33.33 5.41
CA SER A 149 -3.80 -32.73 6.74
C SER A 149 -3.02 -31.40 6.93
N LYS A 150 -3.54 -30.58 7.85
CA LYS A 150 -2.98 -29.53 8.72
C LYS A 150 -1.50 -29.06 8.57
N MET A 151 -1.35 -27.73 8.33
CA MET A 151 -0.37 -26.70 8.84
C MET A 151 1.15 -26.95 8.72
N PRO A 152 2.05 -25.92 8.83
CA PRO A 152 1.87 -24.47 8.99
C PRO A 152 2.57 -23.61 7.90
N VAL A 153 2.18 -22.33 7.84
CA VAL A 153 2.83 -21.26 7.07
C VAL A 153 4.27 -21.09 7.55
N LYS A 154 5.23 -21.22 6.63
CA LYS A 154 6.62 -20.81 6.84
C LYS A 154 7.05 -19.94 5.65
N MET A 155 7.29 -18.69 5.98
CA MET A 155 7.84 -17.62 5.13
C MET A 155 9.30 -17.95 4.83
N GLU A 156 9.64 -18.28 3.58
CA GLU A 156 11.01 -18.31 3.07
C GLU A 156 11.05 -17.65 1.68
N SER A 157 11.74 -16.50 1.66
CA SER A 157 12.44 -15.84 0.56
C SER A 157 12.19 -16.31 -0.87
N PHE A 158 11.62 -15.41 -1.68
CA PHE A 158 11.89 -15.34 -3.11
C PHE A 158 13.39 -15.11 -3.33
N GLU A 159 14.14 -16.16 -3.66
CA GLU A 159 15.35 -16.01 -4.47
C GLU A 159 14.90 -15.83 -5.92
N LEU A 160 15.00 -14.58 -6.37
CA LEU A 160 14.67 -14.13 -7.71
C LEU A 160 15.83 -14.53 -8.62
N ASP A 161 15.72 -15.71 -9.25
CA ASP A 161 16.65 -16.18 -10.27
C ASP A 161 16.46 -15.35 -11.55
N LEU A 162 17.41 -14.46 -11.82
CA LEU A 162 17.40 -13.50 -12.92
C LEU A 162 18.54 -13.83 -13.90
N GLU A 163 18.57 -15.06 -14.40
CA GLU A 163 19.40 -15.44 -15.55
C GLU A 163 18.54 -16.09 -16.64
N SER A 164 18.12 -15.29 -17.62
CA SER A 164 17.84 -15.84 -18.94
C SER A 164 18.34 -14.93 -20.07
N GLN A 165 19.18 -15.56 -20.89
CA GLN A 165 19.24 -15.43 -22.33
C GLN A 165 19.70 -14.09 -22.92
N ASP A 166 21.01 -14.01 -23.06
CA ASP A 166 21.60 -13.34 -24.21
C ASP A 166 21.59 -14.29 -25.44
N SER A 167 21.53 -13.67 -26.62
CA SER A 167 21.52 -14.22 -27.97
C SER A 167 20.21 -14.83 -28.48
N LEU A 168 19.47 -14.04 -29.27
CA LEU A 168 19.18 -14.42 -30.67
C LEU A 168 18.79 -13.19 -31.50
N LYS A 169 19.63 -12.98 -32.51
CA LYS A 169 19.65 -11.94 -33.53
C LYS A 169 18.59 -12.26 -34.59
N GLY A 170 17.64 -11.35 -34.88
CA GLY A 170 16.64 -11.66 -35.90
C GLY A 170 15.56 -10.62 -36.23
N LYS A 171 15.96 -9.47 -36.79
CA LYS A 171 15.35 -8.88 -38.01
C LYS A 171 13.85 -8.48 -38.00
N GLY A 172 13.61 -7.17 -37.95
CA GLY A 172 12.69 -6.50 -38.87
C GLY A 172 11.47 -5.79 -38.27
N GLY A 173 11.35 -4.48 -38.55
CA GLY A 173 10.05 -3.81 -38.67
C GLY A 173 9.85 -2.55 -37.81
N LYS A 174 9.86 -1.39 -38.50
CA LYS A 174 9.26 -0.06 -38.18
C LYS A 174 8.08 -0.12 -37.17
N GLU A 175 7.79 0.87 -36.31
CA GLU A 175 7.84 2.32 -36.50
C GLU A 175 7.76 3.09 -35.15
N LYS A 176 8.05 4.39 -35.21
CA LYS A 176 8.54 5.24 -34.12
C LYS A 176 7.57 5.55 -32.98
N SER A 177 8.13 5.36 -31.78
CA SER A 177 7.89 6.04 -30.52
C SER A 177 7.83 7.58 -30.60
N LYS A 178 6.84 8.16 -29.94
CA LYS A 178 6.98 9.44 -29.23
C LYS A 178 6.54 9.24 -27.78
N GLU A 179 7.43 8.70 -26.96
CA GLU A 179 7.35 8.83 -25.51
C GLU A 179 8.27 9.96 -25.08
N GLU A 180 7.66 10.95 -24.43
CA GLU A 180 8.36 12.05 -23.79
C GLU A 180 9.23 11.53 -22.64
N LYS A 181 10.52 11.83 -22.72
CA LYS A 181 11.49 11.64 -21.63
C LYS A 181 11.10 12.52 -20.45
N VAL A 182 10.61 11.90 -19.38
CA VAL A 182 10.80 12.41 -18.01
C VAL A 182 11.75 11.47 -17.27
N PRO A 183 12.73 11.99 -16.52
CA PRO A 183 13.69 11.15 -15.81
C PRO A 183 12.92 10.41 -14.71
N GLY A 184 12.61 9.14 -14.97
CA GLY A 184 11.78 8.34 -14.10
C GLY A 184 12.31 8.28 -12.67
N PHE A 185 11.38 8.18 -11.73
CA PHE A 185 11.54 8.03 -10.28
C PHE A 185 12.71 7.10 -9.86
N PHE A 186 13.02 6.08 -10.67
CA PHE A 186 14.16 5.18 -10.48
C PHE A 186 15.54 5.85 -10.58
N GLY A 187 15.70 6.88 -11.41
CA GLY A 187 16.94 7.65 -11.54
C GLY A 187 17.24 8.47 -10.28
N LEU A 188 16.21 9.03 -9.64
CA LEU A 188 16.32 9.74 -8.36
C LEU A 188 16.76 8.81 -7.24
N ILE A 189 16.17 7.62 -7.17
CA ILE A 189 16.54 6.59 -6.19
C ILE A 189 17.99 6.14 -6.38
N TRP A 190 18.42 5.91 -7.63
CA TRP A 190 19.81 5.54 -7.93
C TRP A 190 20.81 6.67 -7.58
N MET A 191 20.42 7.93 -7.81
CA MET A 191 21.23 9.09 -7.49
C MET A 191 21.39 9.29 -5.97
N LEU A 192 20.33 9.04 -5.20
CA LEU A 192 20.38 9.07 -3.72
C LEU A 192 21.30 7.99 -3.16
N ILE A 193 21.18 6.74 -3.62
CA ILE A 193 22.06 5.64 -3.17
C ILE A 193 23.52 5.97 -3.47
N LYS A 194 23.80 6.47 -4.68
CA LYS A 194 25.15 6.88 -5.08
C LYS A 194 25.68 8.02 -4.21
N CYS A 195 24.84 8.98 -3.84
CA CYS A 195 25.18 10.09 -2.94
C CYS A 195 25.53 9.59 -1.52
N PHE A 196 24.75 8.65 -0.98
CA PHE A 196 25.02 8.05 0.33
C PHE A 196 26.35 7.30 0.36
N VAL A 197 26.59 6.42 -0.62
CA VAL A 197 27.86 5.67 -0.71
C VAL A 197 29.05 6.63 -0.86
N TRP A 198 28.89 7.71 -1.63
CA TRP A 198 29.95 8.70 -1.80
C TRP A 198 30.23 9.51 -0.52
N THR A 199 29.19 9.87 0.22
CA THR A 199 29.31 10.57 1.51
C THR A 199 30.02 9.69 2.56
N ILE A 200 29.64 8.41 2.64
CA ILE A 200 30.25 7.44 3.55
C ILE A 200 31.73 7.21 3.18
N THR A 201 32.05 7.04 1.89
CA THR A 201 33.45 6.83 1.49
C THR A 201 34.33 8.05 1.73
N MET A 202 33.79 9.27 1.61
CA MET A 202 34.51 10.50 1.96
C MET A 202 34.70 10.65 3.48
N SER A 203 33.71 10.33 4.30
CA SER A 203 33.83 10.40 5.75
C SER A 203 34.86 9.41 6.29
N PHE A 204 34.91 8.17 5.78
CA PHE A 204 35.97 7.22 6.13
C PHE A 204 37.37 7.70 5.74
N LYS A 205 37.53 8.33 4.57
CA LYS A 205 38.81 8.92 4.16
C LYS A 205 39.24 10.07 5.06
N ALA A 206 38.30 10.89 5.53
CA ALA A 206 38.59 11.96 6.48
C ALA A 206 39.00 11.41 7.85
N LEU A 207 38.25 10.43 8.38
CA LEU A 207 38.57 9.77 9.65
C LEU A 207 39.93 9.08 9.61
N ALA A 208 40.26 8.37 8.52
CA ALA A 208 41.56 7.74 8.35
C ALA A 208 42.71 8.77 8.39
N LYS A 209 42.55 9.95 7.76
CA LYS A 209 43.56 11.01 7.83
C LYS A 209 43.69 11.61 9.23
N ILE A 210 42.60 11.76 9.97
CA ILE A 210 42.62 12.24 11.36
C ILE A 210 43.34 11.24 12.26
N VAL A 211 43.07 9.94 12.12
CA VAL A 211 43.74 8.88 12.88
C VAL A 211 45.25 8.84 12.57
N ILE A 212 45.64 8.97 11.29
CA ILE A 212 47.06 9.04 10.90
C ILE A 212 47.73 10.31 11.44
N PHE A 213 47.01 11.44 11.49
CA PHE A 213 47.54 12.67 12.06
C PHE A 213 47.73 12.57 13.58
N LEU A 214 46.75 12.00 14.29
CA LEU A 214 46.83 11.76 15.73
C LEU A 214 47.93 10.76 16.09
N SER A 215 48.09 9.67 15.31
CA SER A 215 49.16 8.71 15.53
C SER A 215 50.54 9.34 15.33
N LYS A 216 50.72 10.20 14.32
CA LYS A 216 51.96 10.95 14.11
C LYS A 216 52.24 11.99 15.21
N CYS A 217 51.22 12.58 15.80
CA CYS A 217 51.38 13.49 16.95
C CYS A 217 51.74 12.75 18.25
N LEU A 218 51.25 11.53 18.44
CA LEU A 218 51.55 10.71 19.62
C LEU A 218 52.96 10.09 19.57
N THR A 219 53.46 9.69 18.39
CA THR A 219 54.84 9.16 18.24
C THR A 219 55.92 10.25 18.38
N LYS A 220 55.59 11.54 18.22
CA LYS A 220 56.56 12.64 18.39
C LYS A 220 56.79 13.07 19.84
N LYS A 221 56.06 12.50 20.80
CA LYS A 221 56.14 12.85 22.23
C LYS A 221 56.75 11.74 23.11
N SER A 222 57.39 10.75 22.50
CA SER A 222 58.23 9.75 23.17
C SER A 222 59.67 9.83 22.69
#